data_AF-A0A9X5PIQ7-F1
#
_entry.id   AF-A0A9X5PIQ7-F1
#
_cell.length_a   1.000
_cell.length_b   1.000
_cell.length_c   1.000
_cell.angle_alpha   90.00
_cell.angle_beta   90.00
_cell.angle_gamma   90.00
#
_symmetry.space_group_name_H-M   'P 1'
#
loop_
_entity.id
_entity.type
_entity.pdbx_description
1 polymer ?
#
loop_
_entity_poly.entity_id
_entity_poly.type
_entity_poly.pdbx_seq_one_letter_code
_entity_poly.pdbx_strand_id
1 'polypeptide(L)'
;MIFKNFEEFESILDKLFDNEQYEVADRIMENQIDNICKLSPLEEIDQYLWFYASVAGDCESFGRFQKLCRQLVSLNKMKSSDLAKYEEKCPVNRWF
;
A
#
# COMPACT_ATOMS: atom_id res chain seq x y z
N MET A 1 -14.47 -3.18 -4.31
CA MET A 1 -14.83 -3.24 -2.87
C MET A 1 -14.33 -1.96 -2.23
N ILE A 2 -15.10 -1.31 -1.36
CA ILE A 2 -14.67 -0.11 -0.64
C ILE A 2 -14.62 -0.50 0.84
N PHE A 3 -13.43 -0.43 1.43
CA PHE A 3 -13.22 -0.71 2.85
C PHE A 3 -13.61 0.50 3.68
N LYS A 4 -14.24 0.26 4.83
CA LYS A 4 -14.70 1.35 5.70
C LYS A 4 -13.57 2.05 6.46
N ASN A 5 -12.51 1.33 6.78
CA ASN A 5 -11.33 1.81 7.49
C ASN A 5 -10.13 0.89 7.21
N PHE A 6 -8.96 1.29 7.70
CA PHE A 6 -7.72 0.52 7.55
C PHE A 6 -7.80 -0.88 8.20
N GLU A 7 -8.40 -1.02 9.39
CA GLU A 7 -8.47 -2.30 10.11
C GLU A 7 -9.26 -3.38 9.33
N GLU A 8 -10.37 -2.98 8.69
CA GLU A 8 -11.16 -3.89 7.85
C GLU A 8 -10.36 -4.34 6.61
N PHE A 9 -9.60 -3.42 6.02
CA PHE A 9 -8.72 -3.70 4.90
C PHE A 9 -7.60 -4.67 5.27
N GLU A 10 -6.86 -4.38 6.36
CA GLU A 10 -5.78 -5.21 6.87
C GLU A 10 -6.28 -6.61 7.22
N SER A 11 -7.38 -6.71 7.98
CA SER A 11 -7.95 -8.01 8.38
C SER A 11 -8.37 -8.89 7.21
N ILE A 12 -8.85 -8.28 6.11
CA ILE A 12 -9.19 -9.03 4.90
C ILE A 12 -7.93 -9.50 4.19
N LEU A 13 -6.91 -8.66 4.09
CA LEU A 13 -5.66 -9.04 3.44
C LEU A 13 -4.89 -10.11 4.22
N ASP A 14 -4.82 -10.01 5.55
CA ASP A 14 -4.20 -11.06 6.39
C ASP A 14 -4.84 -12.41 6.15
N LYS A 15 -6.18 -12.49 6.13
CA LYS A 15 -6.89 -13.73 5.82
C LYS A 15 -6.57 -14.25 4.43
N LEU A 16 -6.40 -13.38 3.45
CA LEU A 16 -6.05 -13.80 2.08
C LEU A 16 -4.62 -14.33 2.03
N PHE A 17 -3.68 -13.67 2.72
CA PHE A 17 -2.29 -14.12 2.81
C PHE A 17 -2.14 -15.44 3.55
N ASP A 18 -2.87 -15.64 4.66
CA ASP A 18 -2.90 -16.89 5.43
C ASP A 18 -3.44 -18.07 4.59
N ASN A 19 -4.31 -17.79 3.63
CA ASN A 19 -4.87 -18.79 2.70
C ASN A 19 -4.15 -18.82 1.34
N GLU A 20 -2.98 -18.18 1.23
CA GLU A 20 -2.16 -18.13 0.01
C GLU A 20 -2.90 -17.54 -1.22
N GLN A 21 -3.93 -16.73 -1.00
CA GLN A 21 -4.76 -16.09 -2.03
C GLN A 21 -4.14 -14.77 -2.53
N TYR A 22 -2.87 -14.82 -2.92
CA TYR A 22 -2.08 -13.63 -3.28
C TYR A 22 -2.67 -12.84 -4.47
N GLU A 23 -3.12 -13.53 -5.52
CA GLU A 23 -3.74 -12.85 -6.68
C GLU A 23 -4.99 -12.05 -6.31
N VAL A 24 -5.76 -12.53 -5.33
CA VAL A 24 -6.98 -11.85 -4.86
C VAL A 24 -6.59 -10.65 -4.00
N ALA A 25 -5.63 -10.81 -3.10
CA ALA A 25 -5.07 -9.73 -2.30
C ALA A 25 -4.51 -8.61 -3.18
N ASP A 26 -3.78 -8.96 -4.23
CA ASP A 26 -3.16 -8.02 -5.16
C ASP A 26 -4.19 -7.18 -5.92
N ARG A 27 -5.26 -7.82 -6.41
CA ARG A 27 -6.38 -7.12 -7.04
C ARG A 27 -7.10 -6.19 -6.07
N ILE A 28 -7.24 -6.60 -4.81
CA ILE A 28 -7.85 -5.76 -3.78
C ILE A 28 -7.00 -4.51 -3.53
N MET A 29 -5.70 -4.69 -3.33
CA MET A 29 -4.76 -3.58 -3.12
C MET A 29 -4.78 -2.64 -4.32
N GLU A 30 -4.62 -3.14 -5.54
CA GLU A 30 -4.62 -2.32 -6.76
C GLU A 30 -5.92 -1.49 -6.91
N ASN A 31 -7.08 -2.08 -6.60
CA ASN A 31 -8.37 -1.37 -6.65
C ASN A 31 -8.55 -0.36 -5.52
N GLN A 32 -7.80 -0.48 -4.41
CA GLN A 32 -7.93 0.38 -3.25
C GLN A 32 -7.09 1.65 -3.35
N ILE A 33 -6.10 1.71 -4.25
CA ILE A 33 -5.21 2.87 -4.45
C ILE A 33 -6.00 4.16 -4.66
N ASP A 34 -6.99 4.16 -5.56
CA ASP A 34 -7.80 5.36 -5.87
C ASP A 34 -8.64 5.81 -4.66
N ASN A 35 -9.10 4.86 -3.84
CA ASN A 35 -9.84 5.17 -2.62
C ASN A 35 -8.92 5.78 -1.55
N ILE A 36 -7.71 5.24 -1.36
CA ILE A 36 -6.70 5.80 -0.44
C ILE A 36 -6.36 7.22 -0.85
N CYS A 37 -6.20 7.47 -2.16
CA CYS A 37 -5.93 8.80 -2.70
C CYS A 37 -7.06 9.80 -2.47
N LYS A 38 -8.28 9.37 -2.11
CA LYS A 38 -9.40 10.26 -1.75
C LYS A 38 -9.51 10.53 -0.25
N LEU A 39 -8.79 9.80 0.60
CA LEU A 39 -8.80 10.00 2.05
C LEU A 39 -8.29 11.39 2.42
N SER A 40 -8.93 12.03 3.40
CA SER A 40 -8.50 13.33 3.92
C SER A 40 -7.48 13.22 5.07
N PRO A 41 -7.60 12.27 6.01
CA PRO A 41 -6.64 12.15 7.11
C PRO A 41 -5.29 11.64 6.60
N LEU A 42 -4.23 12.41 6.81
CA LEU A 42 -2.86 12.00 6.47
C LEU A 42 -2.39 10.81 7.32
N GLU A 43 -2.86 10.72 8.57
CA GLU A 43 -2.56 9.60 9.46
C GLU A 43 -3.09 8.27 8.90
N GLU A 44 -4.31 8.28 8.35
CA GLU A 44 -4.90 7.08 7.75
C GLU A 44 -4.14 6.68 6.47
N ILE A 45 -3.74 7.66 5.64
CA ILE A 45 -2.89 7.42 4.47
C ILE A 45 -1.54 6.82 4.86
N ASP A 46 -0.93 7.30 5.96
CA ASP A 46 0.34 6.79 6.47
C ASP A 46 0.24 5.29 6.83
N GLN A 47 -0.86 4.86 7.45
CA GLN A 47 -1.11 3.43 7.75
C GLN A 47 -1.14 2.57 6.47
N TYR A 48 -1.86 3.02 5.44
CA TYR A 48 -1.87 2.31 4.15
C TYR A 48 -0.48 2.27 3.50
N LEU A 49 0.27 3.37 3.53
CA LEU A 49 1.64 3.39 2.98
C LEU A 49 2.57 2.40 3.70
N TRP A 50 2.51 2.36 5.03
CA TRP A 50 3.26 1.40 5.82
C TRP A 50 2.94 -0.04 5.46
N PHE A 51 1.64 -0.34 5.30
CA PHE A 51 1.19 -1.67 4.94
C PHE A 51 1.63 -2.06 3.53
N TYR A 52 1.46 -1.18 2.53
CA TYR A 52 1.90 -1.47 1.16
C TYR A 52 3.40 -1.70 1.08
N ALA A 53 4.19 -0.93 1.84
CA ALA A 53 5.63 -1.14 1.93
C ALA A 53 5.96 -2.48 2.60
N SER A 54 5.34 -2.83 3.71
CA SER A 54 5.67 -4.06 4.45
C SER A 54 5.42 -5.35 3.64
N VAL A 55 4.42 -5.33 2.75
CA VAL A 55 4.08 -6.47 1.88
C VAL A 55 4.71 -6.42 0.48
N ALA A 56 5.52 -5.40 0.18
CA ALA A 56 6.22 -5.25 -1.11
C ALA A 56 7.44 -6.21 -1.22
N GLY A 57 7.17 -7.51 -1.33
CA GLY A 57 8.18 -8.57 -1.37
C GLY A 57 8.79 -8.88 -2.74
N ASP A 58 8.16 -8.43 -3.81
CA ASP A 58 8.51 -8.72 -5.20
C ASP A 58 8.36 -7.46 -6.08
N CYS A 59 8.74 -7.57 -7.35
CA CYS A 59 8.70 -6.43 -8.28
C CYS A 59 7.27 -5.91 -8.56
N GLU A 60 6.26 -6.78 -8.59
CA GLU A 60 4.87 -6.40 -8.85
C GLU A 60 4.25 -5.72 -7.62
N SER A 61 4.49 -6.26 -6.43
CA SER A 61 4.06 -5.63 -5.16
C SER A 61 4.77 -4.29 -4.91
N PHE A 62 6.06 -4.18 -5.23
CA PHE A 62 6.77 -2.91 -5.22
C PHE A 62 6.23 -1.91 -6.25
N GLY A 63 5.91 -2.37 -7.46
CA GLY A 63 5.30 -1.54 -8.49
C GLY A 63 3.97 -0.92 -8.04
N ARG A 64 3.15 -1.68 -7.32
CA ARG A 64 1.91 -1.19 -6.70
C ARG A 64 2.15 -0.15 -5.62
N PHE A 65 3.10 -0.40 -4.72
CA PHE A 65 3.52 0.59 -3.71
C PHE A 65 3.98 1.89 -4.38
N GLN A 66 4.87 1.81 -5.38
CA GLN A 66 5.33 3.00 -6.12
C GLN A 66 4.19 3.74 -6.83
N LYS A 67 3.19 3.01 -7.36
CA LYS A 67 2.01 3.62 -8.00
C LYS A 67 1.20 4.43 -7.00
N LEU A 68 0.93 3.91 -5.81
CA LEU A 68 0.26 4.62 -4.72
C LEU A 68 1.04 5.90 -4.34
N CYS A 69 2.34 5.77 -4.11
CA CYS A 69 3.23 6.88 -3.79
C CYS A 69 3.19 7.99 -4.84
N ARG A 70 3.29 7.66 -6.13
CA ARG A 70 3.24 8.65 -7.22
C ARG A 70 1.92 9.40 -7.26
N GLN A 71 0.79 8.72 -7.02
CA GLN A 71 -0.52 9.37 -6.97
C GLN A 71 -0.62 10.32 -5.77
N LEU A 72 -0.17 9.91 -4.58
CA LEU A 72 -0.18 10.76 -3.39
C LEU A 72 0.72 12.00 -3.54
N VAL A 73 1.90 11.86 -4.17
CA VAL A 73 2.78 12.99 -4.50
C VAL A 73 2.11 13.93 -5.50
N SER A 74 1.47 13.39 -6.55
CA SER A 74 0.74 14.19 -7.54
C SER A 74 -0.44 14.96 -6.93
N LEU A 75 -1.01 14.47 -5.84
CA LEU A 75 -2.10 15.10 -5.10
C LEU A 75 -1.60 16.03 -3.98
N ASN A 76 -0.29 16.23 -3.86
CA ASN A 76 0.36 17.03 -2.83
C ASN A 76 0.02 16.56 -1.39
N LYS A 77 -0.30 15.28 -1.23
CA LYS A 77 -0.60 14.62 0.07
C LYS A 77 0.66 14.09 0.75
N MET A 78 1.76 14.02 0.02
CA MET A 78 3.04 13.51 0.47
C MET A 78 4.16 14.15 -0.35
N LYS A 79 5.33 14.39 0.23
CA LYS A 79 6.51 14.81 -0.54
C LYS A 79 7.29 13.58 -1.00
N SER A 80 7.97 13.71 -2.14
CA SER A 80 8.87 12.65 -2.61
C SER A 80 10.00 12.33 -1.63
N SER A 81 10.43 13.31 -0.82
CA SER A 81 11.41 13.09 0.25
C SER A 81 10.92 12.16 1.35
N ASP A 82 9.61 12.07 1.55
CA ASP A 82 9.01 11.23 2.58
C ASP A 82 8.93 9.77 2.13
N LEU A 83 9.27 9.45 0.87
CA LEU A 83 9.21 8.09 0.31
C LEU A 83 10.26 7.16 0.91
N ALA A 84 11.45 7.72 1.19
CA ALA A 84 12.61 6.93 1.62
C ALA A 84 12.30 6.08 2.86
N LYS A 85 11.56 6.63 3.84
CA LYS A 85 11.22 5.92 5.08
C LYS A 85 10.35 4.67 4.86
N TYR A 86 9.55 4.66 3.80
CA TYR A 86 8.71 3.52 3.43
C TYR A 86 9.48 2.56 2.52
N GLU A 87 10.30 3.07 1.59
CA GLU A 87 11.14 2.23 0.74
C GLU A 87 12.11 1.38 1.56
N GLU A 88 12.68 1.89 2.65
CA GLU A 88 13.51 1.11 3.60
C GLU A 88 12.77 -0.10 4.20
N LYS A 89 11.45 -0.14 4.12
CA LYS A 89 10.60 -1.18 4.69
C LYS A 89 10.17 -2.22 3.67
N CYS A 90 10.30 -1.92 2.38
CA CYS A 90 9.97 -2.86 1.31
C CYS A 90 10.90 -4.07 1.36
N PRO A 91 10.39 -5.30 1.61
CA PRO A 91 11.24 -6.49 1.65
C PRO A 91 12.02 -6.72 0.35
N VAL A 92 11.48 -6.30 -0.80
CA VAL A 92 12.15 -6.36 -2.10
C VAL A 92 13.50 -5.64 -2.11
N ASN A 93 13.64 -4.54 -1.36
CA ASN A 93 14.87 -3.73 -1.33
C ASN A 93 16.02 -4.42 -0.60
N ARG A 94 15.79 -5.57 0.04
CA ARG A 94 16.84 -6.41 0.62
C ARG A 94 17.58 -7.24 -0.44
N TRP A 95 17.05 -7.32 -1.64
CA TRP A 95 17.57 -8.14 -2.74
C TRP A 95 18.20 -7.30 -3.86
N PHE A 96 18.18 -5.97 -3.73
CA PHE A 96 18.74 -5.00 -4.67
C PHE A 96 20.09 -4.44 -4.20
#